data_AF-A0A812ZFZ0-F1
#
_entry.id   AF-A0A812ZFZ0-F1
#
_cell.length_a   1.000
_cell.length_b   1.000
_cell.length_c   1.000
_cell.angle_alpha   90.00
_cell.angle_beta   90.00
_cell.angle_gamma   90.00
#
_symmetry.space_group_name_H-M   'P 1'
#
loop_
_entity.id
_entity.type
_entity.pdbx_description
1 polymer ?
#
loop_
_entity_poly.entity_id
_entity_poly.type
_entity_poly.pdbx_seq_one_letter_code
_entity_poly.pdbx_strand_id
1 'polypeptide(L)'
;MKSWLLPVLAAWASSSDSELAKDVLHDKNVDAWTTSSQFKLDLVSLFNNSRNETILEVGAHLGHCTRVLSRLFGTVLALENSLQVLKNNAARNEDLRNVVYMKFHSVMDDWALFSQTPIHAVFIDAAHDYGSVRSDLERALALPHVRTIVLDDYGTTAGVHRAIDEAVASGLVKIRSFIGRAPPWSYDGSRINDWEGVVLEPLPRPAAAMPSLEESLLGSSWVVYPAGVFTSGYFAPHGLITFDRPHEASSSYGSVEWRQATPQEAEGREALTVVLQLIEAPHWRFQATLTEARTGMALFRDDGVVLVAVPQSMMRVIGDKLLSFLH
;
A
#
# COMPACT_ATOMS: atom_id res chain seq x y z
N MET A 1 6.11 28.65 19.34
CA MET A 1 7.20 28.27 18.41
C MET A 1 8.43 27.86 19.21
N LYS A 2 9.01 26.68 18.97
CA LYS A 2 10.23 26.22 19.63
C LYS A 2 11.42 27.09 19.15
N SER A 3 12.28 27.57 20.06
CA SER A 3 13.33 28.57 19.78
C SER A 3 14.38 28.15 18.74
N TRP A 4 14.49 26.86 18.46
CA TRP A 4 15.42 26.29 17.48
C TRP A 4 14.88 26.22 16.04
N LEU A 5 13.58 26.47 15.83
CA LEU A 5 12.98 26.56 14.48
C LEU A 5 13.34 27.87 13.77
N LEU A 6 13.60 28.94 14.54
CA LEU A 6 13.93 30.27 14.03
C LEU A 6 15.22 30.28 13.18
N PRO A 7 16.33 29.62 13.58
CA PRO A 7 17.52 29.50 12.73
C PRO A 7 17.31 28.71 11.44
N VAL A 8 16.49 27.65 11.44
CA VAL A 8 16.22 26.84 10.23
C VAL A 8 15.37 27.63 9.25
N LEU A 9 14.29 28.24 9.74
CA LEU A 9 13.44 29.12 8.95
C LEU A 9 14.19 30.38 8.50
N ALA A 10 15.09 30.94 9.32
CA ALA A 10 15.94 32.06 8.94
C ALA A 10 17.01 31.66 7.92
N ALA A 11 17.60 30.47 8.02
CA ALA A 11 18.52 29.93 7.02
C ALA A 11 17.81 29.68 5.68
N TRP A 12 16.55 29.23 5.72
CA TRP A 12 15.75 28.99 4.53
C TRP A 12 15.19 30.28 3.92
N ALA A 13 14.80 31.24 4.76
CA ALA A 13 14.37 32.57 4.33
C ALA A 13 15.54 33.47 3.85
N SER A 14 16.77 33.21 4.30
CA SER A 14 17.99 33.90 3.81
C SER A 14 18.65 33.20 2.63
N SER A 15 18.32 31.93 2.38
CA SER A 15 18.56 31.28 1.09
C SER A 15 17.59 31.84 0.05
N SER A 16 17.94 31.78 -1.22
CA SER A 16 17.17 32.30 -2.37
C SER A 16 15.84 31.58 -2.65
N ASP A 17 15.20 31.01 -1.62
CA ASP A 17 14.20 29.95 -1.73
C ASP A 17 12.85 30.36 -1.16
N SER A 18 12.35 31.51 -1.62
CA SER A 18 11.05 32.07 -1.23
C SER A 18 9.89 31.09 -1.44
N GLU A 19 9.99 30.18 -2.41
CA GLU A 19 8.96 29.18 -2.70
C GLU A 19 8.84 28.12 -1.60
N LEU A 20 9.96 27.71 -0.98
CA LEU A 20 9.91 26.77 0.14
C LEU A 20 9.19 27.38 1.35
N ALA A 21 9.47 28.65 1.65
CA ALA A 21 8.78 29.34 2.74
C ALA A 21 7.27 29.44 2.47
N LYS A 22 6.87 29.70 1.23
CA LYS A 22 5.45 29.67 0.83
C LYS A 22 4.83 28.29 1.04
N ASP A 23 5.52 27.21 0.65
CA ASP A 23 4.99 25.85 0.79
C ASP A 23 4.88 25.39 2.24
N VAL A 24 5.86 25.76 3.08
CA VAL A 24 5.80 25.52 4.53
C VAL A 24 4.65 26.30 5.18
N LEU A 25 4.39 27.53 4.74
CA LEU A 25 3.35 28.40 5.31
C LEU A 25 1.97 28.22 4.66
N HIS A 26 1.86 27.44 3.57
CA HIS A 26 0.59 27.12 2.92
C HIS A 26 -0.22 26.21 3.83
N ASP A 27 -1.22 26.74 4.52
CA ASP A 27 -1.83 26.05 5.66
C ASP A 27 -3.14 25.33 5.30
N LYS A 28 -3.40 24.20 5.97
CA LYS A 28 -4.63 23.41 5.88
C LYS A 28 -5.93 24.22 6.09
N ASN A 29 -5.89 25.34 6.84
CA ASN A 29 -7.05 26.23 6.98
C ASN A 29 -7.32 27.11 5.75
N VAL A 30 -6.32 27.29 4.89
CA VAL A 30 -6.44 28.05 3.63
C VAL A 30 -6.79 27.09 2.49
N ASP A 31 -6.26 25.88 2.53
CA ASP A 31 -6.48 24.84 1.54
C ASP A 31 -6.63 23.48 2.25
N ALA A 32 -7.84 22.95 2.25
CA ALA A 32 -8.19 21.69 2.91
C ALA A 32 -7.44 20.47 2.33
N TRP A 33 -6.83 20.60 1.15
CA TRP A 33 -6.11 19.53 0.44
C TRP A 33 -4.59 19.55 0.67
N THR A 34 -4.13 20.23 1.73
CA THR A 34 -2.74 20.18 2.21
C THR A 34 -2.71 19.95 3.71
N THR A 35 -1.57 19.44 4.20
CA THR A 35 -1.20 19.46 5.62
C THR A 35 -1.04 20.88 6.18
N SER A 36 -1.13 21.04 7.49
CA SER A 36 -0.92 22.32 8.17
C SER A 36 0.53 22.79 8.09
N SER A 37 0.74 24.08 8.35
CA SER A 37 2.10 24.63 8.45
C SER A 37 2.90 23.96 9.56
N GLN A 38 2.24 23.63 10.67
CA GLN A 38 2.88 22.94 11.80
C GLN A 38 3.33 21.53 11.41
N PHE A 39 2.52 20.82 10.62
CA PHE A 39 2.87 19.49 10.12
C PHE A 39 4.15 19.55 9.29
N LYS A 40 4.23 20.49 8.35
CA LYS A 40 5.42 20.68 7.52
C LYS A 40 6.65 21.05 8.34
N LEU A 41 6.52 21.94 9.33
CA LEU A 41 7.63 22.26 10.25
C LEU A 41 8.10 21.06 11.06
N ASP A 42 7.18 20.18 11.45
CA ASP A 42 7.53 18.95 12.16
C ASP A 42 8.16 17.92 11.23
N LEU A 43 7.84 17.88 9.93
CA LEU A 43 8.58 17.07 8.94
C LEU A 43 10.05 17.52 8.86
N VAL A 44 10.29 18.83 8.84
CA VAL A 44 11.66 19.39 8.89
C VAL A 44 12.40 18.93 10.13
N SER A 45 11.69 18.95 11.26
CA SER A 45 12.20 18.52 12.56
C SER A 45 12.56 17.03 12.57
N LEU A 46 11.71 16.21 11.98
CA LEU A 46 11.80 14.76 11.96
C LEU A 46 12.92 14.25 11.04
N PHE A 47 13.12 14.90 9.90
CA PHE A 47 14.00 14.44 8.81
C PHE A 47 15.18 15.37 8.51
N ASN A 48 15.63 16.17 9.48
CA ASN A 48 16.72 17.13 9.30
C ASN A 48 18.08 16.52 8.89
N ASN A 49 18.24 15.20 8.98
CA ASN A 49 19.46 14.47 8.64
C ASN A 49 19.26 13.41 7.55
N SER A 50 18.18 13.50 6.76
CA SER A 50 17.79 12.48 5.77
C SER A 50 18.31 12.71 4.35
N ARG A 51 19.32 13.57 4.16
CA ARG A 51 19.79 14.02 2.84
C ARG A 51 20.38 12.94 1.94
N ASN A 52 20.76 11.79 2.49
CA ASN A 52 21.27 10.64 1.73
C ASN A 52 20.23 9.53 1.56
N GLU A 53 18.96 9.85 1.82
CA GLU A 53 17.89 8.87 1.92
C GLU A 53 16.80 9.14 0.90
N THR A 54 15.96 8.12 0.71
CA THR A 54 14.83 8.15 -0.21
C THR A 54 13.53 8.11 0.59
N ILE A 55 12.61 9.01 0.28
CA ILE A 55 11.23 8.98 0.77
C ILE A 55 10.26 8.66 -0.36
N LEU A 56 9.25 7.85 -0.05
CA LEU A 56 8.07 7.65 -0.89
C LEU A 56 6.92 8.51 -0.36
N GLU A 57 6.40 9.42 -1.17
CA GLU A 57 5.22 10.24 -0.88
C GLU A 57 4.03 9.64 -1.63
N VAL A 58 3.06 9.12 -0.88
CA VAL A 58 1.84 8.50 -1.39
C VAL A 58 0.71 9.51 -1.28
N GLY A 59 0.26 10.06 -2.41
CA GLY A 59 -0.69 11.19 -2.45
C GLY A 59 0.02 12.54 -2.51
N ALA A 60 0.83 12.74 -3.56
CA ALA A 60 1.65 13.95 -3.69
C ALA A 60 0.84 15.22 -4.05
N HIS A 61 -0.40 15.06 -4.53
CA HIS A 61 -1.32 16.14 -4.90
C HIS A 61 -0.62 17.27 -5.68
N LEU A 62 -0.83 18.54 -5.33
CA LEU A 62 -0.20 19.70 -5.97
C LEU A 62 1.25 19.97 -5.53
N GLY A 63 1.81 19.17 -4.61
CA GLY A 63 3.25 19.16 -4.33
C GLY A 63 3.79 20.13 -3.29
N HIS A 64 2.94 20.62 -2.39
CA HIS A 64 3.38 21.43 -1.25
C HIS A 64 4.30 20.64 -0.31
N CYS A 65 3.89 19.42 0.07
CA CYS A 65 4.73 18.51 0.84
C CYS A 65 5.91 18.00 0.02
N THR A 66 5.72 17.66 -1.26
CA THR A 66 6.79 17.27 -2.18
C THR A 66 7.98 18.25 -2.16
N ARG A 67 7.72 19.57 -2.23
CA ARG A 67 8.80 20.57 -2.16
C ARG A 67 9.52 20.52 -0.81
N VAL A 68 8.80 20.46 0.31
CA VAL A 68 9.41 20.35 1.64
C VAL A 68 10.26 19.08 1.74
N LEU A 69 9.74 17.94 1.30
CA LEU A 69 10.45 16.66 1.30
C LEU A 69 11.70 16.67 0.42
N SER A 70 11.66 17.34 -0.74
CA SER A 70 12.84 17.50 -1.62
C SER A 70 14.01 18.20 -0.93
N ARG A 71 13.72 18.99 0.12
CA ARG A 71 14.70 19.69 0.95
C ARG A 71 15.16 18.90 2.18
N LEU A 72 14.60 17.72 2.41
CA LEU A 72 14.97 16.86 3.53
C LEU A 72 15.64 15.58 3.06
N PHE A 73 15.25 15.10 1.87
CA PHE A 73 15.73 13.84 1.31
C PHE A 73 16.67 14.04 0.13
N GLY A 74 17.45 12.99 -0.16
CA GLY A 74 18.28 12.91 -1.35
C GLY A 74 17.45 12.56 -2.59
N THR A 75 16.36 11.82 -2.42
CA THR A 75 15.40 11.49 -3.47
C THR A 75 13.99 11.44 -2.92
N VAL A 76 13.03 12.02 -3.65
CA VAL A 76 11.59 11.92 -3.36
C VAL A 76 10.91 11.19 -4.50
N LEU A 77 10.22 10.10 -4.19
CA LEU A 77 9.32 9.42 -5.13
C LEU A 77 7.90 9.92 -4.85
N ALA A 78 7.38 10.79 -5.71
CA ALA A 78 6.07 11.42 -5.54
C ALA A 78 5.01 10.67 -6.36
N LEU A 79 4.10 9.98 -5.68
CA LEU A 79 3.03 9.18 -6.27
C LEU A 79 1.71 9.95 -6.31
N GLU A 80 1.06 9.96 -7.46
CA GLU A 80 -0.26 10.57 -7.64
C GLU A 80 -1.06 9.77 -8.67
N ASN A 81 -2.34 9.51 -8.41
CA ASN A 81 -3.18 8.71 -9.31
C ASN A 81 -3.63 9.53 -10.54
N SER A 82 -3.81 10.84 -10.35
CA SER A 82 -4.32 11.73 -11.36
C SER A 82 -3.18 12.32 -12.16
N LEU A 83 -3.09 11.92 -13.43
CA LEU A 83 -2.05 12.43 -14.33
C LEU A 83 -2.07 13.96 -14.45
N GLN A 84 -3.26 14.57 -14.39
CA GLN A 84 -3.38 16.02 -14.47
C GLN A 84 -2.84 16.69 -13.20
N VAL A 85 -3.16 16.16 -12.02
CA VAL A 85 -2.65 16.68 -10.74
C VAL A 85 -1.13 16.49 -10.65
N LEU A 86 -0.62 15.32 -11.05
CA LEU A 86 0.81 15.04 -11.11
C LEU A 86 1.56 16.00 -12.04
N LYS A 87 0.99 16.31 -13.21
CA LYS A 87 1.57 17.32 -14.12
C LYS A 87 1.60 18.71 -13.50
N ASN A 88 0.55 19.08 -12.78
CA ASN A 88 0.51 20.37 -12.07
C ASN A 88 1.54 20.42 -10.93
N ASN A 89 1.74 19.31 -10.21
CA ASN A 89 2.81 19.17 -9.21
C ASN A 89 4.18 19.35 -9.85
N ALA A 90 4.48 18.59 -10.91
CA ALA A 90 5.74 18.68 -11.63
C ALA A 90 6.00 20.08 -12.19
N ALA A 91 4.97 20.77 -12.70
CA ALA A 91 5.09 22.15 -13.18
C ALA A 91 5.32 23.16 -12.05
N ARG A 92 4.63 23.01 -10.91
CA ARG A 92 4.87 23.82 -9.69
C ARG A 92 6.30 23.67 -9.19
N ASN A 93 6.85 22.46 -9.36
CA ASN A 93 8.10 22.02 -8.78
C ASN A 93 9.19 21.74 -9.83
N GLU A 94 9.13 22.43 -10.97
CA GLU A 94 10.03 22.17 -12.12
C GLU A 94 11.51 22.44 -11.82
N ASP A 95 11.80 23.24 -10.80
CA ASP A 95 13.15 23.54 -10.33
C ASP A 95 13.78 22.39 -9.51
N LEU A 96 12.97 21.44 -9.04
CA LEU A 96 13.43 20.33 -8.19
C LEU A 96 14.06 19.21 -9.01
N ARG A 97 15.35 18.97 -8.78
CA ARG A 97 16.14 17.97 -9.53
C ARG A 97 16.09 16.57 -8.94
N ASN A 98 15.61 16.42 -7.71
CA ASN A 98 15.67 15.18 -6.92
C ASN A 98 14.28 14.58 -6.65
N VAL A 99 13.27 14.97 -7.42
CA VAL A 99 11.92 14.42 -7.33
C VAL A 99 11.62 13.60 -8.58
N VAL A 100 11.14 12.38 -8.37
CA VAL A 100 10.62 11.51 -9.43
C VAL A 100 9.11 11.50 -9.32
N TYR A 101 8.45 12.03 -10.35
CA TYR A 101 7.00 12.09 -10.45
C TYR A 101 6.47 10.82 -11.11
N MET A 102 5.59 10.08 -10.43
CA MET A 102 5.07 8.83 -10.95
C MET A 102 3.54 8.81 -10.89
N LYS A 103 2.92 8.58 -12.05
CA LYS A 103 1.48 8.27 -12.09
C LYS A 103 1.30 6.88 -11.49
N PHE A 104 0.72 6.81 -10.31
CA PHE A 104 0.60 5.58 -9.54
C PHE A 104 -0.61 5.63 -8.64
N HIS A 105 -1.46 4.61 -8.72
CA HIS A 105 -2.59 4.43 -7.83
C HIS A 105 -2.19 3.46 -6.72
N SER A 106 -2.04 3.98 -5.49
CA SER A 106 -1.47 3.27 -4.33
C SER A 106 -2.12 1.91 -4.03
N VAL A 107 -3.44 1.78 -4.23
CA VAL A 107 -4.19 0.54 -4.03
C VAL A 107 -4.22 -0.40 -5.25
N MET A 108 -4.09 0.13 -6.47
CA MET A 108 -4.30 -0.62 -7.72
C MET A 108 -2.99 -1.13 -8.33
N ASP A 109 -1.96 -0.30 -8.28
CA ASP A 109 -0.71 -0.57 -8.96
C ASP A 109 0.23 -1.40 -8.08
N ASP A 110 1.19 -2.05 -8.73
CA ASP A 110 2.08 -3.01 -8.09
C ASP A 110 3.27 -2.31 -7.41
N TRP A 111 3.32 -2.41 -6.09
CA TRP A 111 4.42 -1.88 -5.28
C TRP A 111 5.72 -2.69 -5.41
N ALA A 112 5.70 -3.86 -6.07
CA ALA A 112 6.93 -4.59 -6.39
C ALA A 112 7.91 -3.75 -7.23
N LEU A 113 7.41 -2.72 -7.93
CA LEU A 113 8.22 -1.69 -8.59
C LEU A 113 9.26 -1.04 -7.65
N PHE A 114 8.93 -0.94 -6.36
CA PHE A 114 9.78 -0.31 -5.34
C PHE A 114 10.69 -1.30 -4.60
N SER A 115 10.58 -2.61 -4.86
CA SER A 115 11.28 -3.66 -4.11
C SER A 115 12.81 -3.54 -4.13
N GLN A 116 13.37 -3.01 -5.24
CA GLN A 116 14.81 -2.81 -5.42
C GLN A 116 15.27 -1.38 -5.07
N THR A 117 14.34 -0.50 -4.68
CA THR A 117 14.67 0.88 -4.32
C THR A 117 14.77 0.99 -2.81
N PRO A 118 15.90 1.48 -2.25
CA PRO A 118 16.04 1.64 -0.81
C PRO A 118 15.23 2.84 -0.32
N ILE A 119 13.94 2.60 -0.05
CA ILE A 119 13.01 3.57 0.53
C ILE A 119 13.13 3.49 2.05
N HIS A 120 13.47 4.61 2.67
CA HIS A 120 13.79 4.69 4.10
C HIS A 120 12.62 5.24 4.91
N ALA A 121 11.82 6.11 4.30
CA ALA A 121 10.62 6.68 4.88
C ALA A 121 9.45 6.62 3.88
N VAL A 122 8.23 6.56 4.39
CA VAL A 122 7.00 6.69 3.61
C VAL A 122 6.13 7.76 4.24
N PHE A 123 5.61 8.69 3.44
CA PHE A 123 4.60 9.65 3.85
C PHE A 123 3.30 9.33 3.12
N ILE A 124 2.21 9.09 3.85
CA ILE A 124 0.91 8.68 3.33
C ILE A 124 -0.10 9.80 3.59
N ASP A 125 -0.62 10.37 2.50
CA ASP A 125 -1.59 11.47 2.46
C ASP A 125 -2.46 11.35 1.18
N ALA A 126 -3.10 10.19 1.03
CA ALA A 126 -3.81 9.80 -0.19
C ALA A 126 -5.33 9.63 0.04
N ALA A 127 -5.84 8.39 0.01
CA ALA A 127 -7.25 8.12 0.30
C ALA A 127 -7.45 7.90 1.79
N HIS A 128 -8.54 8.43 2.36
CA HIS A 128 -8.75 8.44 3.81
C HIS A 128 -9.76 7.36 4.30
N ASP A 129 -10.22 6.49 3.40
CA ASP A 129 -11.03 5.34 3.80
C ASP A 129 -10.15 4.25 4.43
N TYR A 130 -10.71 3.49 5.38
CA TYR A 130 -10.00 2.46 6.12
C TYR A 130 -9.30 1.42 5.21
N GLY A 131 -9.96 1.00 4.12
CA GLY A 131 -9.45 -0.04 3.24
C GLY A 131 -8.19 0.42 2.52
N SER A 132 -8.23 1.62 1.95
CA SER A 132 -7.08 2.21 1.26
C SER A 132 -5.91 2.48 2.22
N VAL A 133 -6.16 3.11 3.38
CA VAL A 133 -5.11 3.43 4.37
C VAL A 133 -4.43 2.16 4.88
N ARG A 134 -5.22 1.14 5.23
CA ARG A 134 -4.69 -0.15 5.66
C ARG A 134 -3.83 -0.77 4.55
N SER A 135 -4.29 -0.73 3.31
CA SER A 135 -3.57 -1.28 2.16
C SER A 135 -2.23 -0.57 1.93
N ASP A 136 -2.21 0.76 2.00
CA ASP A 136 -0.99 1.56 1.84
C ASP A 136 -0.01 1.33 3.00
N LEU A 137 -0.51 1.22 4.23
CA LEU A 137 0.30 0.90 5.40
C LEU A 137 0.92 -0.51 5.31
N GLU A 138 0.14 -1.53 4.94
CA GLU A 138 0.63 -2.90 4.78
C GLU A 138 1.74 -3.00 3.71
N ARG A 139 1.57 -2.27 2.59
CA ARG A 139 2.58 -2.22 1.51
C ARG A 139 3.82 -1.44 1.91
N ALA A 140 3.66 -0.30 2.59
CA ALA A 140 4.78 0.46 3.15
C ALA A 140 5.61 -0.40 4.12
N LEU A 141 4.95 -1.21 4.96
CA LEU A 141 5.59 -2.14 5.88
C LEU A 141 6.26 -3.35 5.21
N ALA A 142 5.90 -3.65 3.97
CA ALA A 142 6.53 -4.71 3.18
C ALA A 142 7.82 -4.26 2.48
N LEU A 143 8.09 -2.95 2.42
CA LEU A 143 9.31 -2.42 1.84
C LEU A 143 10.51 -2.66 2.79
N PRO A 144 11.61 -3.25 2.30
CA PRO A 144 12.65 -3.83 3.15
C PRO A 144 13.46 -2.82 3.97
N HIS A 145 13.49 -1.56 3.55
CA HIS A 145 14.32 -0.52 4.17
C HIS A 145 13.51 0.54 4.95
N VAL A 146 12.18 0.41 4.96
CA VAL A 146 11.31 1.41 5.61
C VAL A 146 11.44 1.31 7.12
N ARG A 147 11.75 2.45 7.74
CA ARG A 147 11.92 2.58 9.19
C ARG A 147 11.12 3.73 9.80
N THR A 148 10.45 4.53 8.98
CA THR A 148 9.58 5.62 9.43
C THR A 148 8.42 5.76 8.47
N ILE A 149 7.20 5.72 8.98
CA ILE A 149 5.99 5.98 8.21
C ILE A 149 5.30 7.18 8.85
N VAL A 150 4.92 8.16 8.04
CA VAL A 150 4.17 9.33 8.48
C VAL A 150 2.80 9.29 7.83
N LEU A 151 1.74 9.53 8.59
CA LEU A 151 0.37 9.63 8.06
C LEU A 151 -0.25 10.96 8.47
N ASP A 152 -0.88 11.64 7.52
CA ASP A 152 -1.77 12.77 7.79
C ASP A 152 -3.17 12.29 8.25
N ASP A 153 -4.00 13.22 8.71
CA ASP A 153 -5.43 13.04 8.99
C ASP A 153 -5.80 12.00 10.05
N TYR A 154 -4.90 11.70 10.98
CA TYR A 154 -5.10 10.78 12.10
C TYR A 154 -6.31 11.18 12.98
N GLY A 155 -6.41 12.46 13.34
CA GLY A 155 -7.48 12.98 14.17
C GLY A 155 -8.71 13.46 13.42
N THR A 156 -8.64 13.60 12.10
CA THR A 156 -9.70 14.16 11.27
C THR A 156 -10.52 13.09 10.56
N THR A 157 -9.94 11.92 10.26
CA THR A 157 -10.64 10.87 9.52
C THR A 157 -10.69 9.53 10.25
N ALA A 158 -11.91 9.04 10.49
CA ALA A 158 -12.14 7.77 11.21
C ALA A 158 -11.50 6.55 10.53
N GLY A 159 -11.42 6.52 9.19
CA GLY A 159 -10.78 5.44 8.45
C GLY A 159 -9.28 5.36 8.70
N VAL A 160 -8.61 6.52 8.69
CA VAL A 160 -7.19 6.68 9.02
C VAL A 160 -6.92 6.26 10.46
N HIS A 161 -7.66 6.85 11.41
CA HIS A 161 -7.53 6.56 12.84
C HIS A 161 -7.63 5.05 13.13
N ARG A 162 -8.68 4.42 12.63
CA ARG A 162 -8.93 2.99 12.83
C ARG A 162 -7.82 2.12 12.25
N ALA A 163 -7.34 2.40 11.03
CA ALA A 163 -6.30 1.60 10.39
C ALA A 163 -4.99 1.64 11.19
N ILE A 164 -4.63 2.81 11.72
CA ILE A 164 -3.45 2.99 12.57
C ILE A 164 -3.62 2.26 13.92
N ASP A 165 -4.75 2.44 14.60
CA ASP A 165 -5.02 1.79 15.88
C ASP A 165 -4.96 0.27 15.79
N GLU A 166 -5.55 -0.32 14.74
CA GLU A 166 -5.47 -1.76 14.50
C GLU A 166 -4.03 -2.22 14.20
N ALA A 167 -3.24 -1.45 13.46
CA ALA A 167 -1.84 -1.76 13.18
C ALA A 167 -0.96 -1.67 14.44
N VAL A 168 -1.26 -0.73 15.34
CA VAL A 168 -0.60 -0.61 16.66
C VAL A 168 -1.01 -1.77 17.56
N ALA A 169 -2.30 -2.06 17.66
CA ALA A 169 -2.84 -3.14 18.49
C ALA A 169 -2.34 -4.53 18.05
N SER A 170 -2.11 -4.72 16.75
CA SER A 170 -1.53 -5.96 16.19
C SER A 170 0.00 -6.05 16.30
N GLY A 171 0.66 -5.01 16.81
CA GLY A 171 2.11 -5.00 16.98
C GLY A 171 2.89 -4.92 15.67
N LEU A 172 2.27 -4.46 14.58
CA LEU A 172 2.95 -4.23 13.30
C LEU A 172 3.81 -2.94 13.35
N VAL A 173 3.35 -1.97 14.11
CA VAL A 173 3.96 -0.65 14.28
C VAL A 173 3.84 -0.21 15.73
N LYS A 174 4.63 0.77 16.13
CA LYS A 174 4.36 1.59 17.31
C LYS A 174 4.25 3.06 16.91
N ILE A 175 3.42 3.81 17.63
CA ILE A 175 3.41 5.27 17.53
C ILE A 175 4.70 5.79 18.16
N ARG A 176 5.58 6.36 17.34
CA ARG A 176 6.83 6.98 17.79
C ARG A 176 6.56 8.39 18.34
N SER A 177 5.75 9.16 17.62
CA SER A 177 5.37 10.52 17.98
C SER A 177 4.16 10.96 17.17
N PHE A 178 3.53 12.07 17.56
CA PHE A 178 2.53 12.76 16.76
C PHE A 178 3.15 13.94 16.00
N ILE A 179 2.49 14.37 14.93
CA ILE A 179 2.96 15.43 14.02
C ILE A 179 1.81 16.39 13.68
N GLY A 180 2.13 17.66 13.46
CA GLY A 180 1.15 18.67 13.08
C GLY A 180 0.43 19.29 14.28
N ARG A 181 -0.83 19.69 14.08
CA ARG A 181 -1.60 20.36 15.13
C ARG A 181 -1.90 19.44 16.29
N ALA A 182 -1.59 19.92 17.49
CA ALA A 182 -1.95 19.27 18.74
C ALA A 182 -3.44 19.52 19.08
N PRO A 183 -4.12 18.58 19.73
CA PRO A 183 -5.47 18.79 20.21
C PRO A 183 -5.54 19.78 21.40
N PRO A 184 -6.66 20.51 21.55
CA PRO A 184 -7.73 20.65 20.56
C PRO A 184 -7.33 21.62 19.45
N TRP A 185 -7.80 21.37 18.23
CA TRP A 185 -7.66 22.29 17.11
C TRP A 185 -8.94 22.33 16.27
N SER A 186 -9.00 23.26 15.32
CA SER A 186 -10.17 23.43 14.45
C SER A 186 -9.80 23.19 12.99
N TYR A 187 -10.70 22.51 12.28
CA TYR A 187 -10.59 22.21 10.86
C TYR A 187 -12.00 22.11 10.27
N ASP A 188 -12.23 22.80 9.14
CA ASP A 188 -13.51 22.81 8.43
C ASP A 188 -14.74 22.97 9.35
N GLY A 189 -14.70 23.97 10.23
CA GLY A 189 -15.77 24.25 11.21
C GLY A 189 -15.90 23.24 12.36
N SER A 190 -15.16 22.13 12.32
CA SER A 190 -15.17 21.07 13.33
C SER A 190 -14.05 21.28 14.35
N ARG A 191 -14.31 20.84 15.60
CA ARG A 191 -13.30 20.77 16.66
C ARG A 191 -12.72 19.37 16.71
N ILE A 192 -11.42 19.27 16.46
CA ILE A 192 -10.65 18.03 16.48
C ILE A 192 -10.00 17.89 17.85
N ASN A 193 -10.20 16.73 18.49
CA ASN A 193 -9.69 16.42 19.83
C ASN A 193 -8.54 15.40 19.82
N ASP A 194 -7.96 15.15 18.65
CA ASP A 194 -6.76 14.35 18.48
C ASP A 194 -5.73 15.10 17.62
N TRP A 195 -4.54 14.52 17.44
CA TRP A 195 -3.46 15.08 16.62
C TRP A 195 -3.80 15.05 15.13
N GLU A 196 -3.26 16.00 14.39
CA GLU A 196 -3.39 16.05 12.92
C GLU A 196 -2.84 14.79 12.26
N GLY A 197 -1.61 14.38 12.58
CA GLY A 197 -1.02 13.17 12.04
C GLY A 197 -0.16 12.41 13.03
N VAL A 198 0.38 11.29 12.56
CA VAL A 198 1.18 10.37 13.36
C VAL A 198 2.45 9.95 12.66
N VAL A 199 3.50 9.69 13.45
CA VAL A 199 4.75 9.08 13.01
C VAL A 199 4.82 7.68 13.61
N LEU A 200 4.86 6.69 12.74
CA LEU A 200 4.95 5.28 13.07
C LEU A 200 6.38 4.78 12.87
N GLU A 201 6.81 3.90 13.76
CA GLU A 201 8.02 3.10 13.61
C GLU A 201 7.58 1.65 13.34
N PRO A 202 7.92 1.08 12.16
CA PRO A 202 7.73 -0.34 11.90
C PRO A 202 8.39 -1.16 12.99
N LEU A 203 7.64 -2.09 13.57
CA LEU A 203 8.22 -3.07 14.49
C LEU A 203 8.85 -4.19 13.67
N PRO A 204 9.98 -4.76 14.10
CA PRO A 204 10.49 -5.98 13.48
C PRO A 204 9.34 -6.97 13.48
N ARG A 205 8.86 -7.36 12.29
CA ARG A 205 8.06 -8.56 12.23
C ARG A 205 8.99 -9.65 12.76
N PRO A 206 8.64 -10.40 13.83
CA PRO A 206 9.24 -11.72 13.94
C PRO A 206 9.05 -12.33 12.55
N ALA A 207 10.10 -12.89 11.95
CA ALA A 207 9.99 -13.52 10.64
C ALA A 207 8.74 -14.38 10.71
N ALA A 208 7.64 -13.88 10.13
CA ALA A 208 6.39 -14.57 10.27
C ALA A 208 6.71 -15.84 9.54
N ALA A 209 6.73 -16.97 10.25
CA ALA A 209 6.78 -18.25 9.58
C ALA A 209 5.62 -18.14 8.59
N MET A 210 5.96 -17.99 7.30
CA MET A 210 4.94 -17.97 6.27
C MET A 210 4.12 -19.22 6.58
N PRO A 211 2.79 -19.08 6.79
CA PRO A 211 1.98 -20.23 7.13
C PRO A 211 2.37 -21.37 6.19
N SER A 212 2.35 -22.61 6.63
CA SER A 212 2.53 -23.72 5.71
C SER A 212 1.55 -23.58 4.54
N LEU A 213 1.86 -24.23 3.41
CA LEU A 213 0.95 -24.24 2.25
C LEU A 213 -0.46 -24.67 2.68
N GLU A 214 -0.54 -25.64 3.59
CA GLU A 214 -1.77 -26.12 4.18
C GLU A 214 -2.49 -25.05 5.01
N GLU A 215 -1.80 -24.36 5.92
CA GLU A 215 -2.38 -23.26 6.70
C GLU A 215 -2.92 -22.10 5.85
N SER A 216 -2.40 -21.90 4.63
CA SER A 216 -2.94 -20.89 3.70
C SER A 216 -4.13 -21.35 2.88
N LEU A 217 -4.28 -22.66 2.67
CA LEU A 217 -5.39 -23.20 1.88
C LEU A 217 -6.57 -23.54 2.78
N LEU A 218 -6.36 -24.16 3.93
CA LEU A 218 -7.45 -24.64 4.78
C LEU A 218 -8.42 -23.52 5.19
N GLY A 219 -9.72 -23.80 5.02
CA GLY A 219 -10.80 -22.88 5.31
C GLY A 219 -10.96 -21.74 4.28
N SER A 220 -10.21 -21.77 3.17
CA SER A 220 -10.31 -20.77 2.10
C SER A 220 -11.18 -21.25 0.93
N SER A 221 -11.86 -20.29 0.31
CA SER A 221 -12.61 -20.48 -0.94
C SER A 221 -11.99 -19.65 -2.06
N TRP A 222 -11.90 -20.22 -3.25
CA TRP A 222 -11.20 -19.67 -4.41
C TRP A 222 -12.10 -19.69 -5.63
N VAL A 223 -12.29 -18.52 -6.24
CA VAL A 223 -13.09 -18.36 -7.45
C VAL A 223 -12.19 -18.57 -8.66
N VAL A 224 -12.59 -19.50 -9.53
CA VAL A 224 -11.84 -19.92 -10.71
C VAL A 224 -12.38 -19.19 -11.94
N TYR A 225 -11.48 -18.75 -12.80
CA TYR A 225 -11.75 -18.06 -14.06
C TYR A 225 -10.98 -18.68 -15.21
N PRO A 226 -11.47 -18.57 -16.46
CA PRO A 226 -10.65 -18.86 -17.63
C PRO A 226 -9.47 -17.88 -17.69
N ALA A 227 -8.26 -18.31 -18.06
CA ALA A 227 -7.11 -17.41 -18.12
C ALA A 227 -7.33 -16.18 -19.02
N GLY A 228 -8.18 -16.31 -20.06
CA GLY A 228 -8.56 -15.20 -20.95
C GLY A 228 -9.42 -14.11 -20.31
N VAL A 229 -9.92 -14.29 -19.08
CA VAL A 229 -10.81 -13.33 -18.39
C VAL A 229 -10.19 -11.92 -18.28
N PHE A 230 -8.87 -11.85 -18.10
CA PHE A 230 -8.14 -10.60 -17.95
C PHE A 230 -7.94 -9.84 -19.28
N THR A 231 -8.24 -10.48 -20.41
CA THR A 231 -8.17 -9.87 -21.74
C THR A 231 -9.55 -9.50 -22.30
N SER A 232 -10.60 -10.21 -21.90
CA SER A 232 -11.96 -9.99 -22.39
C SER A 232 -12.77 -8.97 -21.58
N GLY A 233 -12.35 -8.69 -20.34
CA GLY A 233 -13.09 -7.82 -19.40
C GLY A 233 -14.40 -8.44 -18.87
N TYR A 234 -14.71 -9.68 -19.23
CA TYR A 234 -15.93 -10.36 -18.82
C TYR A 234 -15.64 -11.37 -17.71
N PHE A 235 -15.86 -10.97 -16.45
CA PHE A 235 -15.58 -11.76 -15.25
C PHE A 235 -16.72 -12.71 -14.90
N ALA A 236 -16.99 -13.69 -15.75
CA ALA A 236 -17.85 -14.82 -15.40
C ALA A 236 -17.03 -15.88 -14.66
N PRO A 237 -17.36 -16.21 -13.39
CA PRO A 237 -16.72 -17.32 -12.69
C PRO A 237 -16.93 -18.62 -13.46
N HIS A 238 -15.84 -19.34 -13.69
CA HIS A 238 -15.85 -20.69 -14.27
C HIS A 238 -16.16 -21.74 -13.20
N GLY A 239 -15.80 -21.47 -11.94
CA GLY A 239 -16.13 -22.34 -10.82
C GLY A 239 -15.62 -21.86 -9.46
N LEU A 240 -15.76 -22.71 -8.46
CA LEU A 240 -15.33 -22.48 -7.08
C LEU A 240 -14.57 -23.70 -6.58
N ILE A 241 -13.51 -23.49 -5.81
CA ILE A 241 -12.81 -24.52 -5.04
C ILE A 241 -12.76 -24.07 -3.58
N THR A 242 -13.18 -24.91 -2.65
CA THR A 242 -13.09 -24.66 -1.21
C THR A 242 -12.26 -25.76 -0.56
N PHE A 243 -11.22 -25.35 0.15
CA PHE A 243 -10.30 -26.26 0.84
C PHE A 243 -10.81 -26.50 2.26
N ASP A 244 -11.82 -27.36 2.38
CA ASP A 244 -12.55 -27.59 3.63
C ASP A 244 -11.73 -28.40 4.66
N ARG A 245 -10.83 -29.29 4.19
CA ARG A 245 -10.08 -30.22 5.05
C ARG A 245 -8.66 -30.45 4.52
N PRO A 246 -7.75 -30.96 5.37
CA PRO A 246 -6.43 -31.39 4.92
C PRO A 246 -6.57 -32.40 3.78
N HIS A 247 -5.93 -32.11 2.65
CA HIS A 247 -5.91 -32.92 1.44
C HIS A 247 -7.24 -33.16 0.72
N GLU A 248 -8.36 -32.60 1.20
CA GLU A 248 -9.66 -32.65 0.54
C GLU A 248 -10.20 -31.24 0.31
N ALA A 249 -10.79 -31.02 -0.87
CA ALA A 249 -11.45 -29.79 -1.25
C ALA A 249 -12.79 -30.12 -1.93
N SER A 250 -13.80 -29.30 -1.68
CA SER A 250 -15.01 -29.30 -2.49
C SER A 250 -14.83 -28.36 -3.68
N SER A 251 -15.44 -28.68 -4.82
CA SER A 251 -15.46 -27.77 -5.95
C SER A 251 -16.78 -27.83 -6.70
N SER A 252 -17.05 -26.81 -7.52
CA SER A 252 -18.16 -26.84 -8.47
C SER A 252 -18.02 -27.92 -9.55
N TYR A 253 -16.85 -28.55 -9.67
CA TYR A 253 -16.60 -29.64 -10.62
C TYR A 253 -16.73 -31.03 -9.97
N GLY A 254 -16.97 -31.11 -8.66
CA GLY A 254 -16.98 -32.34 -7.87
C GLY A 254 -15.91 -32.35 -6.78
N SER A 255 -15.75 -33.50 -6.13
CA SER A 255 -14.79 -33.69 -5.03
C SER A 255 -13.35 -33.64 -5.54
N VAL A 256 -12.47 -32.90 -4.86
CA VAL A 256 -11.07 -32.69 -5.22
C VAL A 256 -10.17 -33.17 -4.09
N GLU A 257 -9.18 -34.00 -4.40
CA GLU A 257 -8.03 -34.22 -3.53
C GLU A 257 -6.94 -33.20 -3.84
N TRP A 258 -6.23 -32.75 -2.81
CA TRP A 258 -5.14 -31.80 -3.00
C TRP A 258 -3.91 -32.18 -2.18
N ARG A 259 -2.73 -31.90 -2.73
CA ARG A 259 -1.47 -32.10 -2.00
C ARG A 259 -0.40 -31.17 -2.51
N GLN A 260 0.62 -30.95 -1.70
CA GLN A 260 1.84 -30.31 -2.18
C GLN A 260 2.47 -31.17 -3.28
N ALA A 261 2.92 -30.51 -4.34
CA ALA A 261 3.64 -31.18 -5.42
C ALA A 261 4.99 -31.68 -4.92
N THR A 262 5.42 -32.84 -5.42
CA THR A 262 6.79 -33.32 -5.20
C THR A 262 7.79 -32.46 -6.00
N PRO A 263 9.08 -32.44 -5.63
CA PRO A 263 10.09 -31.67 -6.37
C PRO A 263 10.18 -32.01 -7.87
N GLN A 264 9.88 -33.26 -8.23
CA GLN A 264 9.86 -33.73 -9.62
C GLN A 264 8.66 -33.17 -10.40
N GLU A 265 7.50 -33.07 -9.74
CA GLU A 265 6.28 -32.47 -10.33
C GLU A 265 6.36 -30.95 -10.40
N ALA A 266 7.16 -30.32 -9.53
CA ALA A 266 7.33 -28.87 -9.51
C ALA A 266 8.18 -28.34 -10.69
N GLU A 267 8.80 -29.19 -11.51
CA GLU A 267 9.60 -28.81 -12.70
C GLU A 267 10.61 -27.68 -12.43
N GLY A 268 11.25 -27.67 -11.26
CA GLY A 268 12.22 -26.64 -10.88
C GLY A 268 11.63 -25.29 -10.46
N ARG A 269 10.30 -25.18 -10.30
CA ARG A 269 9.63 -24.03 -9.67
C ARG A 269 9.75 -24.15 -8.15
N GLU A 270 10.25 -23.11 -7.48
CA GLU A 270 10.39 -23.15 -6.02
C GLU A 270 9.04 -23.06 -5.26
N ALA A 271 8.96 -23.88 -4.21
CA ALA A 271 8.17 -23.84 -2.98
C ALA A 271 6.62 -23.90 -2.97
N LEU A 272 5.87 -23.46 -3.99
CA LEU A 272 4.41 -23.27 -3.83
C LEU A 272 3.55 -23.90 -4.93
N THR A 273 3.90 -25.12 -5.35
CA THR A 273 3.07 -25.90 -6.29
C THR A 273 2.18 -26.89 -5.53
N VAL A 274 0.88 -26.87 -5.84
CA VAL A 274 -0.13 -27.82 -5.36
C VAL A 274 -0.58 -28.67 -6.55
N VAL A 275 -0.87 -29.94 -6.31
CA VAL A 275 -1.60 -30.79 -7.25
C VAL A 275 -3.03 -30.90 -6.77
N LEU A 276 -3.98 -30.59 -7.64
CA LEU A 276 -5.42 -30.75 -7.41
C LEU A 276 -5.92 -31.87 -8.34
N GLN A 277 -6.57 -32.88 -7.79
CA GLN A 277 -7.06 -34.04 -8.53
C GLN A 277 -8.56 -34.19 -8.31
N LEU A 278 -9.34 -34.08 -9.38
CA LEU A 278 -10.76 -34.40 -9.33
C LEU A 278 -10.93 -35.92 -9.15
N ILE A 279 -11.70 -36.31 -8.15
CA ILE A 279 -11.95 -37.72 -7.82
C ILE A 279 -12.97 -38.33 -8.78
N GLU A 280 -13.91 -37.53 -9.25
CA GLU A 280 -14.99 -37.95 -10.14
C GLU A 280 -14.62 -37.73 -11.61
N ALA A 281 -15.23 -38.50 -12.52
CA ALA A 281 -15.04 -38.30 -13.95
C ALA A 281 -15.36 -36.84 -14.33
N PRO A 282 -14.53 -36.15 -15.13
CA PRO A 282 -13.50 -36.72 -16.02
C PRO A 282 -12.10 -36.90 -15.40
N HIS A 283 -11.95 -36.87 -14.08
CA HIS A 283 -10.69 -37.06 -13.35
C HIS A 283 -9.60 -36.04 -13.74
N TRP A 284 -10.01 -34.79 -13.95
CA TRP A 284 -9.06 -33.73 -14.25
C TRP A 284 -8.02 -33.58 -13.14
N ARG A 285 -6.79 -33.43 -13.56
CA ARG A 285 -5.69 -33.03 -12.71
C ARG A 285 -5.29 -31.61 -13.08
N PHE A 286 -5.02 -30.80 -12.06
CA PHE A 286 -4.43 -29.49 -12.22
C PHE A 286 -3.12 -29.43 -11.46
N GLN A 287 -2.09 -28.90 -12.11
CA GLN A 287 -0.96 -28.33 -11.41
C GLN A 287 -1.28 -26.88 -11.10
N ALA A 288 -1.17 -26.51 -9.83
CA ALA A 288 -1.51 -25.19 -9.35
C ALA A 288 -0.28 -24.48 -8.79
N THR A 289 0.12 -23.35 -9.34
CA THR A 289 1.23 -22.54 -8.83
C THR A 289 0.66 -21.32 -8.13
N LEU A 290 0.91 -21.19 -6.82
CA LEU A 290 0.51 -20.02 -6.05
C LEU A 290 1.51 -18.88 -6.27
N THR A 291 1.03 -17.65 -6.22
CA THR A 291 1.91 -16.47 -6.10
C THR A 291 2.65 -16.52 -4.76
N GLU A 292 3.80 -15.84 -4.68
CA GLU A 292 4.57 -15.72 -3.43
C GLU A 292 3.72 -15.14 -2.29
N ALA A 293 2.86 -14.18 -2.62
CA ALA A 293 1.89 -13.57 -1.71
C ALA A 293 0.65 -14.44 -1.41
N ARG A 294 0.49 -15.60 -2.09
CA ARG A 294 -0.63 -16.53 -1.98
C ARG A 294 -2.01 -15.89 -2.22
N THR A 295 -2.04 -14.90 -3.09
CA THR A 295 -3.22 -14.13 -3.50
C THR A 295 -3.78 -14.54 -4.85
N GLY A 296 -3.11 -15.47 -5.53
CA GLY A 296 -3.52 -15.98 -6.83
C GLY A 296 -2.94 -17.36 -7.07
N MET A 297 -3.63 -18.14 -7.89
CA MET A 297 -3.25 -19.49 -8.26
C MET A 297 -3.45 -19.69 -9.76
N ALA A 298 -2.36 -20.01 -10.48
CA ALA A 298 -2.44 -20.41 -11.87
C ALA A 298 -2.67 -21.93 -11.93
N LEU A 299 -3.71 -22.36 -12.64
CA LEU A 299 -4.15 -23.75 -12.74
C LEU A 299 -3.90 -24.27 -14.16
N PHE A 300 -3.06 -25.29 -14.28
CA PHE A 300 -2.71 -25.94 -15.54
C PHE A 300 -3.37 -27.31 -15.58
N ARG A 301 -4.41 -27.47 -16.42
CA ARG A 301 -5.12 -28.74 -16.59
C ARG A 301 -4.37 -29.64 -17.58
N ASP A 302 -4.40 -30.94 -17.35
CA ASP A 302 -3.69 -31.93 -18.19
C ASP A 302 -4.09 -31.94 -19.68
N ASP A 303 -5.26 -31.40 -20.02
CA ASP A 303 -5.73 -31.27 -21.41
C ASP A 303 -5.33 -29.93 -22.08
N GLY A 304 -4.47 -29.14 -21.42
CA GLY A 304 -3.94 -27.88 -21.92
C GLY A 304 -4.77 -26.64 -21.58
N VAL A 305 -5.89 -26.78 -20.85
CA VAL A 305 -6.66 -25.62 -20.39
C VAL A 305 -5.96 -24.93 -19.22
N VAL A 306 -5.80 -23.60 -19.34
CA VAL A 306 -5.24 -22.76 -18.28
C VAL A 306 -6.36 -21.95 -17.63
N LEU A 307 -6.46 -22.06 -16.32
CA LEU A 307 -7.39 -21.31 -15.48
C LEU A 307 -6.59 -20.47 -14.48
N VAL A 308 -7.25 -19.47 -13.88
CA VAL A 308 -6.69 -18.68 -12.78
C VAL A 308 -7.70 -18.68 -11.66
N ALA A 309 -7.24 -18.84 -10.42
CA ALA A 309 -8.07 -18.74 -9.24
C ALA A 309 -7.59 -17.62 -8.33
N VAL A 310 -8.54 -16.92 -7.72
CA VAL A 310 -8.30 -15.87 -6.73
C VAL A 310 -9.12 -16.14 -5.46
N PRO A 311 -8.62 -15.80 -4.27
CA PRO A 311 -9.38 -15.97 -3.04
C PRO A 311 -10.71 -15.22 -3.11
N GLN A 312 -11.79 -15.85 -2.68
CA GLN A 312 -13.11 -15.24 -2.64
C GLN A 312 -13.13 -13.98 -1.76
N SER A 313 -12.30 -13.92 -0.72
CA SER A 313 -12.11 -12.73 0.11
C SER A 313 -11.59 -11.52 -0.68
N MET A 314 -10.85 -11.75 -1.77
CA MET A 314 -10.37 -10.68 -2.66
C MET A 314 -11.41 -10.25 -3.69
N MET A 315 -12.49 -11.01 -3.89
CA MET A 315 -13.52 -10.67 -4.88
C MET A 315 -14.26 -9.38 -4.56
N ARG A 316 -14.40 -9.04 -3.28
CA ARG A 316 -14.95 -7.74 -2.87
C ARG A 316 -14.05 -6.59 -3.33
N VAL A 317 -12.75 -6.72 -3.09
CA VAL A 317 -11.75 -5.73 -3.53
C VAL A 317 -11.73 -5.63 -5.06
N ILE A 318 -11.76 -6.75 -5.78
CA ILE A 318 -11.81 -6.76 -7.25
C ILE A 318 -13.12 -6.16 -7.77
N GLY A 319 -14.26 -6.51 -7.16
CA GLY A 319 -15.58 -6.00 -7.53
C GLY A 319 -15.72 -4.50 -7.29
N ASP A 320 -15.32 -4.02 -6.12
CA ASP A 320 -15.33 -2.60 -5.78
C ASP A 320 -14.40 -1.80 -6.72
N LYS A 321 -13.24 -2.38 -7.08
CA LYS A 321 -12.34 -1.81 -8.09
C LYS A 321 -12.96 -1.81 -9.48
N LEU A 322 -13.56 -2.90 -9.93
CA LEU A 322 -14.22 -2.98 -11.25
C LEU A 322 -15.41 -2.02 -11.38
N LEU A 323 -16.20 -1.86 -10.32
CA LEU A 323 -17.31 -0.90 -10.28
C LEU A 323 -16.82 0.55 -10.30
N SER A 324 -15.66 0.84 -9.70
CA SER A 324 -15.01 2.16 -9.77
C SER A 324 -14.47 2.52 -11.17
N PHE A 325 -14.43 1.58 -12.13
CA PHE A 325 -14.13 1.88 -13.54
C PHE A 325 -15.38 2.16 -14.38
N LEU A 326 -16.57 1.84 -13.87
CA LEU A 326 -17.86 2.07 -14.53
C LEU A 326 -18.52 3.39 -14.10
N HIS A 327 -17.89 4.12 -13.17
CA HIS A 327 -18.30 5.42 -12.64
C HIS A 327 -17.10 6.38 -12.63
#